data_AF-A0A919XFT2-F1
#
_entry.id   AF-A0A919XFT2-F1
#
_cell.length_a   1.000
_cell.length_b   1.000
_cell.length_c   1.000
_cell.angle_alpha   90.00
_cell.angle_beta   90.00
_cell.angle_gamma   90.00
#
_symmetry.space_group_name_H-M   'P 1'
#
loop_
_entity.id
_entity.type
_entity.pdbx_description
1 polymer ?
#
loop_
_entity_poly.entity_id
_entity_poly.type
_entity_poly.pdbx_seq_one_letter_code
_entity_poly.pdbx_strand_id
1 'polypeptide(L)' 'MLYHLWVRHHLRPGDFWRLPRGERLLLIAFAEEEMDRLAAQILDR' A
#
# COMPACT_ATOMS: atom_id res chain seq x y z
N MET A 1 -4.39 1.83 -3.96
CA MET A 1 -3.09 1.71 -3.26
C MET A 1 -2.90 2.69 -2.11
N LEU A 2 -2.76 4.01 -2.32
CA LEU A 2 -2.46 4.94 -1.21
C LEU A 2 -3.53 4.95 -0.10
N TYR A 3 -4.81 4.90 -0.46
CA TYR A 3 -5.90 4.72 0.50
C TYR A 3 -5.72 3.45 1.36
N HIS A 4 -5.27 2.35 0.75
CA HIS A 4 -5.02 1.08 1.44
C HIS A 4 -3.85 1.22 2.44
N LEU A 5 -2.77 1.89 2.05
CA LEU A 5 -1.68 2.24 2.98
C LEU A 5 -2.18 3.10 4.15
N TRP A 6 -3.06 4.07 3.89
CA TRP A 6 -3.54 4.98 4.93
C TRP A 6 -4.52 4.34 5.90
N VAL A 7 -5.45 3.54 5.39
CA VAL A 7 -6.56 2.98 6.17
C VAL A 7 -6.22 1.64 6.77
N ARG A 8 -5.53 0.77 6.04
CA ARG A 8 -5.18 -0.59 6.51
C ARG A 8 -3.86 -0.63 7.27
N HIS A 9 -2.89 0.19 6.87
CA HIS A 9 -1.56 0.24 7.49
C HIS A 9 -1.34 1.48 8.37
N HIS A 10 -2.40 2.28 8.61
CA HIS A 10 -2.38 3.49 9.44
C HIS A 10 -1.28 4.51 9.10
N LEU A 11 -0.75 4.46 7.88
CA LEU A 11 0.31 5.36 7.45
C LEU A 11 -0.29 6.72 7.12
N ARG A 12 -0.03 7.74 7.92
CA ARG A 12 -0.59 9.07 7.63
C ARG A 12 0.05 9.64 6.36
N PRO A 13 -0.69 10.40 5.53
CA PRO A 13 -0.12 11.02 4.32
C PRO A 13 1.12 11.87 4.60
N GLY A 14 1.12 12.60 5.72
CA GLY A 14 2.27 13.41 6.15
C GLY A 14 3.51 12.58 6.44
N ASP A 15 3.35 11.42 7.09
CA ASP A 15 4.46 10.53 7.40
C ASP A 15 5.00 9.84 6.14
N PHE A 16 4.11 9.45 5.22
CA PHE A 16 4.52 8.88 3.92
C PHE A 16 5.44 9.81 3.13
N TRP A 17 5.12 11.11 3.06
CA TRP A 17 5.94 12.05 2.30
C TRP A 17 7.26 12.42 2.97
N ARG A 18 7.38 12.18 4.28
CA ARG A 18 8.64 12.35 5.03
C ARG A 18 9.63 11.22 4.78
N LEU A 19 9.17 10.07 4.29
CA LEU A 19 10.05 8.93 3.98
C LEU A 19 10.98 9.25 2.79
N PRO A 20 12.21 8.70 2.79
CA PRO A 20 13.08 8.70 1.63
C PRO A 20 12.40 8.13 0.40
N ARG A 21 12.78 8.62 -0.78
CA ARG A 21 12.17 8.18 -2.06
C ARG A 21 12.18 6.66 -2.23
N GLY A 22 13.27 5.99 -1.86
CA GLY A 22 13.37 4.52 -1.96
C GLY A 22 12.33 3.80 -1.10
N GLU A 23 12.18 4.22 0.16
CA GLU A 23 11.19 3.64 1.07
C GLU A 23 9.76 3.89 0.59
N ARG A 24 9.48 5.07 0.04
CA ARG A 24 8.16 5.36 -0.56
C ARG A 24 7.85 4.43 -1.73
N LEU A 25 8.82 4.19 -2.61
CA LEU A 25 8.66 3.28 -3.75
C LEU A 25 8.46 1.84 -3.29
N LEU A 26 9.19 1.40 -2.26
CA LEU A 26 9.05 0.06 -1.71
C LEU A 26 7.66 -0.15 -1.08
N LEU A 27 7.17 0.81 -0.29
CA LEU A 27 5.84 0.75 0.30
C LEU A 27 4.73 0.73 -0.74
N ILE A 28 4.91 1.48 -1.82
CA ILE A 28 4.01 1.45 -2.99
C ILE A 28 3.98 0.04 -3.59
N ALA A 29 5.14 -0.52 -3.95
CA ALA A 29 5.23 -1.83 -4.57
C ALA A 29 4.61 -2.94 -3.71
N PHE A 30 4.85 -2.92 -2.39
CA PHE A 30 4.25 -3.91 -1.48
C PHE A 30 2.73 -3.75 -1.33
N ALA A 31 2.23 -2.51 -1.32
CA ALA A 31 0.80 -2.27 -1.25
C ALA A 31 0.07 -2.68 -2.55
N GLU A 32 0.71 -2.52 -3.71
CA GLU A 32 0.22 -3.04 -4.99
C GLU A 32 0.10 -4.57 -4.96
N GLU A 33 1.19 -5.27 -4.61
CA GLU A 33 1.20 -6.74 -4.50
C GLU A 33 0.13 -7.26 -3.52
N GLU A 34 -0.04 -6.62 -2.36
CA GLU A 34 -1.07 -7.02 -1.40
C GLU A 34 -2.49 -6.84 -1.98
N MET A 35 -2.73 -5.73 -2.68
CA MET A 35 -4.02 -5.47 -3.32
C MET A 35 -4.33 -6.48 -4.41
N ASP A 36 -3.35 -6.86 -5.23
CA ASP A 36 -3.52 -7.85 -6.30
C ASP A 36 -3.87 -9.22 -5.71
N ARG A 37 -3.23 -9.63 -4.62
CA ARG A 37 -3.57 -10.86 -3.90
C ARG A 37 -4.99 -10.82 -3.33
N LEU A 38 -5.42 -9.70 -2.77
CA LEU A 38 -6.78 -9.54 -2.25
C LEU A 38 -7.81 -9.58 -3.38
N ALA A 39 -7.52 -8.95 -4.52
CA ALA A 39 -8.39 -8.99 -5.69
C ALA A 39 -8.52 -10.42 -6.23
N ALA A 40 -7.43 -11.18 -6.31
CA ALA A 40 -7.44 -12.59 -6.71
C ALA A 40 -8.32 -13.44 -5.78
N GLN A 41 -8.19 -13.26 -4.46
CA GLN A 41 -9.02 -13.97 -3.47
C GLN A 41 -10.52 -13.65 -3.57
N ILE A 42 -10.88 -12.45 -4.03
CA ILE A 42 -12.28 -12.05 -4.23
C ILE A 42 -12.83 -12.69 -5.52
N LEU A 43 -12.01 -12.77 -6.58
CA LEU A 43 -12.41 -13.39 -7.84
C LEU A 43 -12.51 -14.92 -7.77
N ASP A 44 -11.73 -15.57 -6.90
CA ASP A 44 -11.78 -17.02 -6.66
C ASP A 44 -12.95 -17.46 -5.75
N ARG A 45 -13.85 -16.54 -5.38
CA ARG A 45 -15.06 -16.80 -4.58
C ARG A 45 -16.33 -16.72 -5.42
#